data_AF-A0A9W8WIG1-F1
#
_entry.id   AF-A0A9W8WIG1-F1
#
_cell.length_a   1.000
_cell.length_b   1.000
_cell.length_c   1.000
_cell.angle_alpha   90.00
_cell.angle_beta   90.00
_cell.angle_gamma   90.00
#
_symmetry.space_group_name_H-M   'P 1'
#
loop_
_entity.id
_entity.type
_entity.pdbx_description
1 polymer ?
#
loop_
_entity_poly.entity_id
_entity_poly.type
_entity_poly.pdbx_seq_one_letter_code
_entity_poly.pdbx_strand_id
1 'polypeptide(L)'
;MEAIGTGASTLAFVLLALKSAKVIHESLSAIKDAPRIVRELAQDLQLLQSVLGRLTHCPLSHAPSSTITSFQDMLRACTAELSDIESRLEQFKKKPDSSRSSRVYKGILGYVKKEELEEARSRVRDKTTQANLYLGLLQAQAISDTTSKIDTQATATTGILEQILGEVSRLHSRLDDNDAPEDASASITQNLETMTLCSELEESISRLSSLVDYDGLTLDADDAEQIIDDLRKFILIARDRVSAKQKEKGKATVNPYAVDHDSDQVRRDLKLIEGLMLSAPIVAINQPGTVLHVHYP
;
A
#
# COMPACT_ATOMS: atom_id res chain seq x y z
N MET A 1 -13.15 -14.28 25.41
CA MET A 1 -13.13 -15.35 24.39
C MET A 1 -14.36 -15.31 23.45
N GLU A 2 -15.22 -14.28 23.51
CA GLU A 2 -16.52 -14.26 22.80
C GLU A 2 -16.52 -13.49 21.47
N ALA A 3 -15.59 -12.54 21.27
CA ALA A 3 -15.58 -11.66 20.09
C ALA A 3 -15.42 -12.40 18.75
N ILE A 4 -14.66 -13.51 18.73
CA ILE A 4 -14.41 -14.31 17.53
C ILE A 4 -15.68 -15.11 17.14
N GLY A 5 -16.43 -15.61 18.13
CA GLY A 5 -17.67 -16.37 17.89
C GLY A 5 -18.81 -15.49 17.38
N THR A 6 -18.95 -14.28 17.93
CA THR A 6 -19.98 -13.33 17.50
C THR A 6 -19.70 -12.83 16.08
N GLY A 7 -18.45 -12.48 15.76
CA GLY A 7 -18.08 -12.03 14.40
C GLY A 7 -18.35 -13.08 13.31
N ALA A 8 -18.01 -14.35 13.57
CA ALA A 8 -18.29 -15.45 12.65
C ALA A 8 -19.80 -15.67 12.43
N SER A 9 -20.58 -15.54 13.51
CA SER A 9 -22.05 -15.67 13.46
C SER A 9 -22.68 -14.54 12.65
N THR A 10 -22.24 -13.29 12.83
CA THR A 10 -22.72 -12.14 12.06
C THR A 10 -22.40 -12.30 10.57
N LEU A 11 -21.17 -12.70 10.22
CA LEU A 11 -20.78 -12.93 8.83
C LEU A 11 -21.65 -14.00 8.16
N ALA A 12 -22.00 -15.08 8.87
CA ALA A 12 -22.90 -16.10 8.36
C ALA A 12 -24.28 -15.53 8.00
N PHE A 13 -24.84 -14.64 8.81
CA PHE A 13 -26.10 -13.97 8.50
C PHE A 13 -25.98 -13.01 7.31
N VAL A 14 -24.87 -12.27 7.16
CA VAL A 14 -24.62 -11.42 5.98
C VAL A 14 -24.59 -12.28 4.71
N LEU A 15 -23.86 -13.39 4.74
CA LEU A 15 -23.74 -14.30 3.60
C LEU A 15 -25.07 -14.97 3.25
N LEU A 16 -25.86 -15.35 4.26
CA LEU A 16 -27.18 -15.93 4.06
C LEU A 16 -28.14 -14.94 3.40
N ALA A 17 -28.22 -13.70 3.92
CA ALA A 17 -29.02 -12.64 3.32
C ALA A 17 -28.57 -12.34 1.88
N LEU A 18 -27.26 -12.24 1.65
CA LEU A 18 -26.68 -11.99 0.33
C LEU A 18 -27.05 -13.11 -0.66
N LYS A 19 -26.97 -14.36 -0.23
CA LYS A 19 -27.35 -15.52 -1.05
C LYS A 19 -28.83 -15.47 -1.42
N SER A 20 -29.72 -15.24 -0.45
CA SER A 20 -31.16 -15.15 -0.71
C SER A 20 -31.49 -14.00 -1.68
N ALA A 21 -30.89 -12.82 -1.48
CA ALA A 21 -31.08 -11.68 -2.38
C ALA A 21 -30.63 -11.97 -3.82
N LYS A 22 -29.55 -12.75 -4.01
CA LYS A 22 -29.08 -13.20 -5.33
C LYS A 22 -30.08 -14.15 -6.00
N VAL A 23 -30.56 -15.17 -5.28
CA VAL A 23 -31.53 -16.15 -5.81
C VAL A 23 -32.81 -15.46 -6.29
N ILE A 24 -33.33 -14.51 -5.50
CA ILE A 24 -34.51 -13.75 -5.87
C ILE A 24 -34.23 -12.89 -7.11
N HIS A 25 -33.12 -12.16 -7.11
CA HIS A 25 -32.74 -11.31 -8.25
C HIS A 25 -32.58 -12.10 -9.54
N GLU A 26 -31.92 -13.26 -9.52
CA GLU A 26 -31.78 -14.15 -10.67
C GLU A 26 -33.16 -14.63 -11.17
N SER A 27 -34.04 -15.02 -10.25
CA SER A 27 -35.42 -15.44 -10.57
C SER A 27 -36.23 -14.34 -11.24
N LEU A 28 -36.13 -13.11 -10.74
CA LEU A 28 -36.84 -11.95 -11.32
C LEU A 28 -36.23 -11.51 -12.65
N SER A 29 -34.92 -11.55 -12.78
CA SER A 29 -34.19 -11.11 -13.99
C SER A 29 -34.36 -12.08 -15.16
N ALA A 30 -34.66 -13.35 -14.92
CA ALA A 30 -34.97 -14.33 -15.96
C ALA A 30 -36.29 -14.06 -16.71
N ILE A 31 -37.12 -13.14 -16.22
CA ILE A 31 -38.43 -12.82 -16.81
C ILE A 31 -38.24 -11.83 -17.98
N LYS A 32 -38.22 -12.37 -19.21
CA LYS A 32 -37.96 -11.62 -20.46
C LYS A 32 -38.86 -10.37 -20.65
N ASP A 33 -40.15 -10.49 -20.33
CA ASP A 33 -41.15 -9.40 -20.46
C ASP A 33 -41.69 -8.97 -19.09
N ALA A 34 -40.80 -8.75 -18.13
CA ALA A 34 -41.16 -8.39 -16.77
C ALA A 34 -41.93 -7.04 -16.72
N PRO A 35 -43.05 -6.98 -15.98
CA PRO A 35 -43.69 -5.71 -15.63
C PRO A 35 -42.70 -4.74 -14.98
N ARG A 36 -42.90 -3.43 -15.18
CA ARG A 36 -42.01 -2.37 -14.65
C ARG A 36 -41.67 -2.59 -13.17
N ILE A 37 -42.68 -2.88 -12.35
CA ILE A 37 -42.51 -3.10 -10.92
C ILE A 37 -41.57 -4.28 -10.58
N VAL A 38 -41.60 -5.36 -11.36
CA VAL A 38 -40.71 -6.51 -11.18
C VAL A 38 -39.27 -6.13 -11.51
N ARG A 39 -39.07 -5.37 -12.60
CA ARG A 39 -37.75 -4.87 -12.98
C ARG A 39 -37.17 -3.93 -11.93
N GLU A 40 -38.00 -3.05 -11.38
CA GLU A 40 -37.56 -2.14 -10.33
C GLU A 40 -37.26 -2.88 -9.01
N LEU A 41 -38.02 -3.93 -8.65
CA LEU A 41 -37.69 -4.81 -7.51
C LEU A 41 -36.35 -5.52 -7.71
N ALA A 42 -36.07 -6.00 -8.93
CA ALA A 42 -34.76 -6.58 -9.24
C ALA A 42 -33.64 -5.55 -9.04
N GLN A 43 -33.82 -4.30 -9.48
CA GLN A 43 -32.85 -3.23 -9.23
C GLN A 43 -32.66 -2.93 -7.73
N ASP A 44 -33.76 -2.85 -6.97
CA ASP A 44 -33.70 -2.64 -5.51
C ASP A 44 -32.93 -3.80 -4.82
N LEU A 45 -33.12 -5.04 -5.27
CA LEU A 45 -32.36 -6.22 -4.79
C LEU A 45 -30.89 -6.20 -5.20
N GLN A 46 -30.57 -5.70 -6.39
CA GLN A 46 -29.18 -5.54 -6.82
C GLN A 46 -28.44 -4.52 -5.93
N LEU A 47 -29.11 -3.43 -5.55
CA LEU A 47 -28.57 -2.48 -4.59
C LEU A 47 -28.34 -3.15 -3.23
N LEU A 48 -29.32 -3.90 -2.71
CA LEU A 48 -29.16 -4.66 -1.47
C LEU A 48 -27.97 -5.62 -1.52
N GLN A 49 -27.79 -6.36 -2.62
CA GLN A 49 -26.65 -7.26 -2.81
C GLN A 49 -25.32 -6.53 -2.76
N SER A 50 -25.23 -5.35 -3.39
CA SER A 50 -24.02 -4.52 -3.36
C SER A 50 -23.65 -4.12 -1.93
N VAL A 51 -24.63 -3.68 -1.15
CA VAL A 51 -24.43 -3.29 0.25
C VAL A 51 -24.03 -4.49 1.12
N LEU A 52 -24.75 -5.61 1.00
CA LEU A 52 -24.44 -6.83 1.74
C LEU A 52 -23.06 -7.40 1.36
N GLY A 53 -22.68 -7.34 0.07
CA GLY A 53 -21.35 -7.75 -0.40
C GLY A 53 -20.22 -6.85 0.11
N ARG A 54 -20.49 -5.57 0.38
CA ARG A 54 -19.51 -4.70 1.06
C ARG A 54 -19.41 -5.03 2.55
N LEU A 55 -20.54 -5.36 3.19
CA LEU A 55 -20.58 -5.75 4.60
C LEU A 55 -19.81 -7.04 4.89
N THR A 56 -19.63 -7.96 3.92
CA THR A 56 -18.80 -9.17 4.13
C THR A 56 -17.33 -8.86 4.37
N HIS A 57 -16.87 -7.67 4.00
CA HIS A 57 -15.48 -7.23 4.14
C HIS A 57 -15.28 -6.23 5.28
N CYS A 58 -16.32 -5.92 6.05
CA CYS A 58 -16.21 -4.98 7.17
C CYS A 58 -15.64 -5.67 8.41
N PRO A 59 -14.59 -5.10 9.03
CA PRO A 59 -14.09 -5.61 10.31
C PRO A 59 -15.12 -5.32 11.42
N LEU A 60 -15.48 -6.35 12.17
CA LEU A 60 -16.38 -6.24 13.33
C LEU A 60 -15.62 -6.09 14.65
N SER A 61 -14.28 -6.23 14.63
CA SER A 61 -13.42 -6.21 15.83
C SER A 61 -13.51 -4.92 16.65
N HIS A 62 -13.91 -3.83 16.01
CA HIS A 62 -13.94 -2.48 16.57
C HIS A 62 -15.35 -2.05 17.01
N ALA A 63 -16.37 -2.83 16.65
CA ALA A 63 -17.75 -2.47 16.94
C ALA A 63 -18.13 -2.86 18.38
N PRO A 64 -18.89 -2.01 19.10
CA PRO A 64 -19.46 -2.37 20.39
C PRO A 64 -20.35 -3.61 20.29
N SER A 65 -20.35 -4.47 21.31
CA SER A 65 -21.18 -5.68 21.33
C SER A 65 -22.66 -5.40 21.12
N SER A 66 -23.19 -4.27 21.63
CA SER A 66 -24.57 -3.85 21.40
C SER A 66 -24.86 -3.55 19.93
N THR A 67 -23.94 -2.87 19.24
CA THR A 67 -24.03 -2.59 17.81
C THR A 67 -24.02 -3.88 17.00
N ILE A 68 -23.15 -4.83 17.35
CA ILE A 68 -23.06 -6.13 16.68
C ILE A 68 -24.37 -6.91 16.85
N THR A 69 -24.94 -6.95 18.07
CA THR A 69 -26.23 -7.60 18.32
C THR A 69 -27.36 -6.98 17.50
N SER A 70 -27.52 -5.65 17.54
CA SER A 70 -28.57 -4.97 16.75
C SER A 70 -28.38 -5.14 15.25
N PHE A 71 -27.13 -5.16 14.77
CA PHE A 71 -26.82 -5.46 13.38
C PHE A 71 -27.22 -6.88 13.01
N GLN A 72 -26.94 -7.86 13.87
CA GLN A 72 -27.34 -9.24 13.68
C GLN A 72 -28.86 -9.41 13.64
N ASP A 73 -29.60 -8.71 14.52
CA ASP A 73 -31.06 -8.71 14.51
C ASP A 73 -31.62 -8.12 13.21
N MET A 74 -31.00 -7.03 12.72
CA MET A 74 -31.34 -6.44 11.42
C MET A 74 -31.11 -7.43 10.27
N LEU A 75 -29.98 -8.16 10.27
CA LEU A 75 -29.68 -9.16 9.24
C LEU A 75 -30.62 -10.37 9.29
N ARG A 76 -31.03 -10.83 10.48
CA ARG A 76 -32.04 -11.87 10.63
C ARG A 76 -33.39 -11.43 10.07
N ALA A 77 -33.81 -10.21 10.42
CA ALA A 77 -35.02 -9.61 9.86
C ALA A 77 -34.92 -9.48 8.33
N CYS A 78 -33.77 -9.03 7.80
CA CYS A 78 -33.54 -8.97 6.35
C CYS A 78 -33.69 -10.35 5.69
N THR A 79 -33.09 -11.39 6.28
CA THR A 79 -33.18 -12.77 5.77
C THR A 79 -34.61 -13.29 5.79
N ALA A 80 -35.36 -13.01 6.86
CA ALA A 80 -36.77 -13.39 6.96
C ALA A 80 -37.63 -12.71 5.88
N GLU A 81 -37.42 -11.41 5.65
CA GLU A 81 -38.11 -10.65 4.61
C GLU A 81 -37.82 -11.19 3.21
N LEU A 82 -36.55 -11.49 2.92
CA LEU A 82 -36.17 -12.09 1.64
C LEU A 82 -36.79 -13.49 1.48
N SER A 83 -36.85 -14.28 2.56
CA SER A 83 -37.49 -15.60 2.53
C SER A 83 -39.00 -15.53 2.29
N ASP A 84 -39.69 -14.53 2.87
CA ASP A 84 -41.10 -14.25 2.57
C ASP A 84 -41.30 -13.94 1.08
N ILE A 85 -40.48 -13.03 0.54
CA ILE A 85 -40.51 -12.66 -0.88
C ILE A 85 -40.28 -13.88 -1.77
N GLU A 86 -39.27 -14.70 -1.47
CA GLU A 86 -38.95 -15.93 -2.20
C GLU A 86 -40.13 -16.91 -2.18
N SER A 87 -40.73 -17.14 -1.01
CA SER A 87 -41.87 -18.05 -0.86
C SER A 87 -43.10 -17.61 -1.66
N ARG A 88 -43.36 -16.30 -1.72
CA ARG A 88 -44.46 -15.71 -2.49
C ARG A 88 -44.20 -15.83 -3.99
N LEU A 89 -42.96 -15.60 -4.43
CA LEU A 89 -42.55 -15.82 -5.82
C LEU A 89 -42.75 -17.28 -6.26
N GLU A 90 -42.46 -18.25 -5.40
CA GLU A 90 -42.71 -19.66 -5.69
C GLU A 90 -44.21 -20.01 -5.76
N GLN A 91 -45.03 -19.41 -4.89
CA GLN A 91 -46.49 -19.57 -4.98
C GLN A 91 -47.05 -19.04 -6.30
N PHE A 92 -46.50 -17.92 -6.81
CA PHE A 92 -46.92 -17.35 -8.08
C PHE A 92 -46.59 -18.20 -9.31
N LYS A 93 -45.65 -19.15 -9.21
CA LYS A 93 -45.32 -20.10 -10.29
C LYS A 93 -46.36 -21.24 -10.42
N LYS A 94 -47.13 -21.55 -9.38
CA LYS A 94 -48.11 -22.66 -9.35
C LYS A 94 -49.48 -22.18 -9.86
N LYS A 95 -49.81 -22.50 -11.12
CA LYS A 95 -50.94 -21.97 -11.92
C LYS A 95 -52.28 -22.70 -11.66
N PRO A 96 -53.46 -22.05 -11.83
CA PRO A 96 -54.76 -22.73 -11.82
C PRO A 96 -55.15 -23.33 -13.18
N ASP A 97 -55.88 -24.44 -13.11
CA ASP A 97 -56.08 -25.44 -14.17
C ASP A 97 -57.27 -25.17 -15.13
N SER A 98 -57.84 -23.96 -15.18
CA SER A 98 -58.99 -23.68 -16.06
C SER A 98 -59.03 -22.29 -16.73
N SER A 99 -59.56 -22.27 -17.96
CA SER A 99 -59.42 -21.16 -18.92
C SER A 99 -60.30 -19.93 -18.64
N ARG A 100 -61.49 -20.10 -18.05
CA ARG A 100 -62.47 -19.00 -17.82
C ARG A 100 -62.25 -18.30 -16.47
N SER A 101 -61.98 -19.09 -15.42
CA SER A 101 -61.48 -18.59 -14.13
C SER A 101 -60.13 -17.88 -14.29
N SER A 102 -59.26 -18.37 -15.19
CA SER A 102 -57.95 -17.75 -15.46
C SER A 102 -57.99 -16.27 -15.81
N ARG A 103 -59.03 -15.74 -16.47
CA ARG A 103 -59.03 -14.32 -16.92
C ARG A 103 -59.33 -13.36 -15.77
N VAL A 104 -60.35 -13.64 -14.97
CA VAL A 104 -60.69 -12.87 -13.76
C VAL A 104 -59.63 -13.07 -12.69
N TYR A 105 -59.17 -14.32 -12.52
CA TYR A 105 -58.02 -14.65 -11.68
C TYR A 105 -56.78 -13.87 -12.11
N LYS A 106 -56.43 -13.79 -13.41
CA LYS A 106 -55.28 -12.99 -13.88
C LYS A 106 -55.42 -11.49 -13.59
N GLY A 107 -56.63 -10.93 -13.63
CA GLY A 107 -56.87 -9.51 -13.33
C GLY A 107 -56.73 -9.19 -11.85
N ILE A 108 -57.43 -9.94 -10.98
CA ILE A 108 -57.36 -9.78 -9.52
C ILE A 108 -55.96 -10.14 -9.02
N LEU A 109 -55.39 -11.25 -9.49
CA LEU A 109 -54.02 -11.63 -9.20
C LEU A 109 -53.03 -10.59 -9.75
N GLY A 110 -53.29 -9.94 -10.88
CA GLY A 110 -52.43 -8.88 -11.40
C GLY A 110 -52.39 -7.65 -10.51
N TYR A 111 -53.53 -7.24 -9.94
CA TYR A 111 -53.61 -6.13 -9.00
C TYR A 111 -53.03 -6.48 -7.62
N VAL A 112 -53.43 -7.62 -7.06
CA VAL A 112 -52.89 -8.13 -5.78
C VAL A 112 -51.38 -8.34 -5.91
N LYS A 113 -50.89 -8.95 -7.00
CA LYS A 113 -49.44 -9.05 -7.28
C LYS A 113 -48.76 -7.70 -7.33
N LYS A 114 -49.42 -6.65 -7.84
CA LYS A 114 -48.80 -5.32 -7.91
C LYS A 114 -48.61 -4.76 -6.50
N GLU A 115 -49.66 -4.74 -5.67
CA GLU A 115 -49.58 -4.26 -4.29
C GLU A 115 -48.57 -5.06 -3.46
N GLU A 116 -48.61 -6.39 -3.57
CA GLU A 116 -47.66 -7.29 -2.94
C GLU A 116 -46.20 -7.05 -3.36
N LEU A 117 -45.97 -6.75 -4.64
CA LEU A 117 -44.64 -6.39 -5.15
C LEU A 117 -44.23 -4.98 -4.71
N GLU A 118 -45.15 -4.02 -4.60
CA GLU A 118 -44.85 -2.67 -4.08
C GLU A 118 -44.43 -2.76 -2.61
N GLU A 119 -45.15 -3.57 -1.83
CA GLU A 119 -44.83 -3.86 -0.43
C GLU A 119 -43.45 -4.52 -0.32
N ALA A 120 -43.18 -5.56 -1.11
CA ALA A 120 -41.87 -6.22 -1.16
C ALA A 120 -40.74 -5.24 -1.50
N ARG A 121 -40.97 -4.32 -2.45
CA ARG A 121 -40.01 -3.27 -2.79
C ARG A 121 -39.75 -2.33 -1.63
N SER A 122 -40.79 -1.88 -0.93
CA SER A 122 -40.64 -1.05 0.26
C SER A 122 -39.75 -1.74 1.28
N ARG A 123 -40.05 -3.01 1.60
CA ARG A 123 -39.28 -3.80 2.59
C ARG A 123 -37.82 -3.98 2.16
N VAL A 124 -37.55 -4.26 0.89
CA VAL A 124 -36.17 -4.36 0.37
C VAL A 124 -35.42 -3.03 0.48
N ARG A 125 -36.07 -1.90 0.17
CA ARG A 125 -35.46 -0.57 0.27
C ARG A 125 -35.17 -0.18 1.71
N ASP A 126 -36.08 -0.49 2.62
CA ASP A 126 -35.89 -0.23 4.05
C ASP A 126 -34.69 -1.02 4.58
N LYS A 127 -34.58 -2.30 4.23
CA LYS A 127 -33.43 -3.14 4.59
C LYS A 127 -32.13 -2.68 3.93
N THR A 128 -32.17 -2.21 2.69
CA THR A 128 -31.00 -1.64 2.01
C THR A 128 -30.51 -0.39 2.73
N THR A 129 -31.44 0.47 3.16
CA THR A 129 -31.13 1.69 3.90
C THR A 129 -30.52 1.36 5.27
N GLN A 130 -31.14 0.44 6.02
CA GLN A 130 -30.60 -0.03 7.30
C GLN A 130 -29.20 -0.64 7.15
N ALA A 131 -29.01 -1.52 6.17
CA ALA A 131 -27.71 -2.14 5.91
C ALA A 131 -26.63 -1.11 5.55
N ASN A 132 -26.97 -0.07 4.77
CA ASN A 132 -26.06 1.02 4.43
C ASN A 132 -25.67 1.86 5.65
N LEU A 133 -26.61 2.11 6.57
CA LEU A 133 -26.31 2.83 7.82
C LEU A 133 -25.32 2.04 8.68
N TYR A 134 -25.53 0.73 8.84
CA TYR A 134 -24.58 -0.13 9.55
C TYR A 134 -23.23 -0.19 8.86
N LEU A 135 -23.21 -0.25 7.52
CA LEU A 135 -21.97 -0.21 6.76
C LEU A 135 -21.18 1.07 7.04
N GLY A 136 -21.83 2.23 6.99
CA GLY A 136 -21.21 3.51 7.31
C GLY A 136 -20.71 3.58 8.76
N LEU A 137 -21.50 3.09 9.72
CA LEU A 137 -21.14 3.06 11.13
C LEU A 137 -19.89 2.20 11.39
N LEU A 138 -19.86 0.98 10.85
CA LEU A 138 -18.73 0.06 11.00
C LEU A 138 -17.46 0.60 10.36
N GLN A 139 -17.59 1.24 9.18
CA GLN A 139 -16.46 1.89 8.51
C GLN A 139 -15.93 3.08 9.32
N ALA A 140 -16.82 3.92 9.88
CA ALA A 140 -16.42 5.05 10.71
C ALA A 140 -15.71 4.60 11.99
N GLN A 141 -16.17 3.51 12.62
CA GLN A 141 -15.52 2.93 13.81
C GLN A 141 -14.12 2.42 13.49
N ALA A 142 -13.96 1.69 12.38
CA ALA A 142 -12.64 1.21 11.94
C ALA A 142 -11.66 2.36 11.66
N ILE A 143 -12.14 3.45 11.06
CA ILE A 143 -11.33 4.65 10.82
C ILE A 143 -10.95 5.31 12.15
N SER A 144 -11.91 5.53 13.05
CA SER A 144 -11.67 6.15 14.36
C SER A 144 -10.61 5.41 15.17
N ASP A 145 -10.69 4.07 15.21
CA ASP A 145 -9.71 3.25 15.92
C ASP A 145 -8.32 3.32 15.28
N THR A 146 -8.25 3.40 13.95
CA THR A 146 -6.99 3.57 13.23
C THR A 146 -6.38 4.94 13.53
N THR A 147 -7.18 6.00 13.52
CA THR A 147 -6.75 7.37 13.88
C THR A 147 -6.21 7.41 15.32
N SER A 148 -6.90 6.80 16.29
CA SER A 148 -6.43 6.78 17.68
C SER A 148 -5.07 6.08 17.85
N LYS A 149 -4.84 5.00 17.10
CA LYS A 149 -3.54 4.31 17.08
C LYS A 149 -2.45 5.18 16.46
N ILE A 150 -2.77 5.89 15.38
CA ILE A 150 -1.86 6.84 14.74
C ILE A 150 -1.50 7.98 15.72
N ASP A 151 -2.48 8.54 16.43
CA ASP A 151 -2.23 9.61 17.41
C ASP A 151 -1.33 9.13 18.56
N THR A 152 -1.55 7.91 19.04
CA THR A 152 -0.71 7.28 20.06
C THR A 152 0.72 7.09 19.56
N GLN A 153 0.88 6.61 18.33
CA GLN A 153 2.18 6.42 17.70
C GLN A 153 2.89 7.75 17.42
N ALA A 154 2.16 8.77 16.98
CA ALA A 154 2.68 10.12 16.76
C ALA A 154 3.19 10.70 18.07
N THR A 155 2.43 10.57 19.16
CA THR A 155 2.83 11.02 20.50
C THR A 155 4.09 10.29 20.98
N ALA A 156 4.16 8.97 20.80
CA ALA A 156 5.35 8.20 21.15
C ALA A 156 6.58 8.61 20.33
N THR A 157 6.40 8.89 19.03
CA THR A 157 7.47 9.35 18.13
C THR A 157 7.98 10.73 18.55
N THR A 158 7.08 11.67 18.86
CA THR A 158 7.45 12.99 19.39
C THR A 158 8.25 12.86 20.69
N GLY A 159 7.82 12.01 21.62
CA GLY A 159 8.56 11.78 22.87
C GLY A 159 9.97 11.23 22.65
N ILE A 160 10.15 10.31 21.70
CA ILE A 160 11.48 9.80 21.32
C ILE A 160 12.34 10.92 20.73
N LEU A 161 11.78 11.76 19.85
CA LEU A 161 12.50 12.89 19.26
C LEU A 161 12.94 13.91 20.31
N GLU A 162 12.07 14.22 21.27
CA GLU A 162 12.41 15.09 22.41
C GLU A 162 13.54 14.50 23.25
N GLN A 163 13.54 13.18 23.49
CA GLN A 163 14.62 12.50 24.20
C GLN A 163 15.94 12.57 23.44
N ILE A 164 15.92 12.34 22.11
CA ILE A 164 17.11 12.47 21.26
C ILE A 164 17.65 13.90 21.32
N LEU A 165 16.78 14.91 21.17
CA LEU A 165 17.17 16.31 21.24
C LEU A 165 17.79 16.68 22.59
N GLY A 166 17.24 16.13 23.69
CA GLY A 166 17.79 16.28 25.04
C GLY A 166 19.18 15.66 25.19
N GLU A 167 19.39 14.43 24.74
CA GLU A 167 20.71 13.79 24.78
C GLU A 167 21.73 14.50 23.87
N VAL A 168 21.33 14.97 22.69
CA VAL A 168 22.19 15.78 21.81
C VAL A 168 22.61 17.07 22.50
N SER A 169 21.68 17.76 23.15
CA SER A 169 21.97 18.99 23.90
C SER A 169 22.94 18.72 25.07
N ARG A 170 22.76 17.61 25.77
CA ARG A 170 23.64 17.18 26.87
C ARG A 170 25.04 16.77 26.39
N LEU A 171 25.14 16.16 25.21
CA LEU A 171 26.43 15.87 24.58
C LEU A 171 27.14 17.17 24.17
N HIS A 172 26.39 18.14 23.64
CA HIS A 172 26.94 19.45 23.26
C HIS A 172 27.49 20.22 24.45
N SER A 173 26.76 20.26 25.58
CA SER A 173 27.23 20.93 26.80
C SER A 173 28.48 20.27 27.40
N ARG A 174 28.61 18.93 27.28
CA ARG A 174 29.83 18.21 27.68
C ARG A 174 31.03 18.49 26.77
N LEU A 175 30.78 18.88 25.52
CA LEU A 175 31.82 19.32 24.59
C LEU A 175 32.30 20.73 24.96
N ASP A 176 31.37 21.65 25.27
CA ASP A 176 31.67 23.05 25.64
C ASP A 176 32.36 23.18 27.01
N ASP A 177 32.06 22.32 27.99
CA ASP A 177 32.70 22.33 29.32
C ASP A 177 34.15 21.77 29.31
N ASN A 178 34.60 21.14 28.22
CA ASN A 178 36.00 20.69 28.07
C ASN A 178 36.87 21.80 27.48
N ASP A 179 37.16 22.80 28.30
CA ASP A 179 38.18 23.80 28.01
C ASP A 179 39.59 23.20 28.25
N ALA A 180 40.15 22.56 27.20
CA ALA A 180 41.58 22.35 26.85
C ALA A 180 41.89 20.95 26.25
N PRO A 181 42.93 20.77 25.38
CA PRO A 181 43.59 21.67 24.42
C PRO A 181 43.22 21.32 22.95
N GLU A 182 43.62 22.16 21.99
CA GLU A 182 43.30 22.19 20.54
C GLU A 182 43.42 20.89 19.71
N ASP A 183 43.80 19.75 20.29
CA ASP A 183 44.02 18.48 19.58
C ASP A 183 42.74 17.63 19.42
N ALA A 184 41.76 17.78 20.33
CA ALA A 184 40.51 17.02 20.29
C ALA A 184 39.45 17.60 19.34
N SER A 185 39.45 18.92 19.15
CA SER A 185 38.51 19.61 18.25
C SER A 185 38.74 19.24 16.79
N ALA A 186 40.02 19.16 16.37
CA ALA A 186 40.38 18.68 15.03
C ALA A 186 39.93 17.23 14.78
N SER A 187 40.02 16.35 15.79
CA SER A 187 39.58 14.96 15.70
C SER A 187 38.06 14.83 15.59
N ILE A 188 37.29 15.68 16.27
CA ILE A 188 35.81 15.65 16.21
C ILE A 188 35.31 16.21 14.87
N THR A 189 35.89 17.31 14.37
CA THR A 189 35.56 17.82 13.02
C THR A 189 35.91 16.80 11.94
N GLN A 190 37.07 16.13 12.07
CA GLN A 190 37.47 15.07 11.15
C GLN A 190 36.52 13.86 11.23
N ASN A 191 36.06 13.47 12.42
CA ASN A 191 35.10 12.37 12.56
C ASN A 191 33.73 12.71 11.96
N LEU A 192 33.24 13.94 12.14
CA LEU A 192 31.98 14.39 11.53
C LEU A 192 32.09 14.46 10.01
N GLU A 193 33.20 14.98 9.49
CA GLU A 193 33.50 15.01 8.05
C GLU A 193 33.63 13.59 7.47
N THR A 194 34.20 12.64 8.23
CA THR A 194 34.20 11.24 7.82
C THR A 194 32.82 10.58 7.88
N MET A 195 31.94 10.99 8.80
CA MET A 195 30.57 10.48 8.86
C MET A 195 29.73 10.98 7.68
N THR A 196 29.83 12.27 7.34
CA THR A 196 29.13 12.83 6.17
C THR A 196 29.65 12.21 4.88
N LEU A 197 30.97 12.05 4.74
CA LEU A 197 31.57 11.36 3.58
C LEU A 197 31.16 9.89 3.49
N CYS A 198 30.99 9.19 4.61
CA CYS A 198 30.50 7.80 4.61
C CYS A 198 29.04 7.71 4.17
N SER A 199 28.17 8.62 4.61
CA SER A 199 26.76 8.65 4.20
C SER A 199 26.62 8.98 2.71
N GLU A 200 27.33 9.99 2.21
CA GLU A 200 27.32 10.32 0.76
C GLU A 200 27.87 9.18 -0.10
N LEU A 201 28.88 8.45 0.39
CA LEU A 201 29.44 7.28 -0.27
C LEU A 201 28.46 6.10 -0.27
N GLU A 202 27.74 5.88 0.82
CA GLU A 202 26.75 4.80 0.93
C GLU A 202 25.56 5.03 -0.02
N GLU A 203 25.11 6.27 -0.16
CA GLU A 203 24.11 6.65 -1.16
C GLU A 203 24.62 6.43 -2.59
N SER A 204 25.88 6.80 -2.85
CA SER A 204 26.54 6.61 -4.14
C SER A 204 26.65 5.12 -4.52
N ILE A 205 27.05 4.27 -3.56
CA ILE A 205 27.12 2.81 -3.73
C ILE A 205 25.73 2.22 -3.98
N SER A 206 24.72 2.68 -3.24
CA SER A 206 23.35 2.19 -3.37
C SER A 206 22.78 2.49 -4.76
N ARG A 207 23.00 3.72 -5.27
CA ARG A 207 22.62 4.11 -6.63
C ARG A 207 23.35 3.29 -7.69
N LEU A 208 24.68 3.20 -7.62
CA LEU A 208 25.48 2.40 -8.55
C LEU A 208 25.09 0.91 -8.54
N SER A 209 24.76 0.36 -7.37
CA SER A 209 24.34 -1.04 -7.26
C SER A 209 22.96 -1.26 -7.88
N SER A 210 22.03 -0.32 -7.68
CA SER A 210 20.70 -0.40 -8.30
C SER A 210 20.73 -0.33 -9.84
N LEU A 211 21.76 0.30 -10.42
CA LEU A 211 21.98 0.33 -11.87
C LEU A 211 22.48 -1.00 -12.43
N VAL A 212 23.12 -1.84 -11.63
CA VAL A 212 23.54 -3.20 -12.04
C VAL A 212 22.31 -4.12 -12.18
N ASP A 213 21.27 -3.88 -11.39
CA ASP A 213 19.99 -4.61 -11.43
C ASP A 213 19.02 -4.07 -12.50
N TYR A 214 19.35 -2.95 -13.14
CA TYR A 214 18.51 -2.33 -14.16
C TYR A 214 18.71 -3.00 -15.53
N ASP A 215 17.71 -3.73 -16.01
CA ASP A 215 17.73 -4.51 -17.27
C ASP A 215 17.56 -3.65 -18.55
N GLY A 216 17.66 -2.31 -18.41
CA GLY A 216 17.53 -1.35 -19.50
C GLY A 216 18.85 -1.08 -20.22
N LEU A 217 18.86 -1.19 -21.55
CA LEU A 217 20.06 -1.01 -22.39
C LEU A 217 20.47 0.46 -22.60
N THR A 218 19.68 1.42 -22.13
CA THR A 218 19.88 2.87 -22.34
C THR A 218 19.62 3.64 -21.06
N LEU A 219 20.55 4.53 -20.70
CA LEU A 219 20.46 5.43 -19.57
C LEU A 219 20.15 6.85 -20.07
N ASP A 220 19.39 7.61 -19.30
CA ASP A 220 19.13 9.01 -19.60
C ASP A 220 20.41 9.86 -19.35
N ALA A 221 20.51 11.03 -19.99
CA ALA A 221 21.71 11.86 -19.92
C ALA A 221 22.02 12.32 -18.49
N ASP A 222 20.99 12.64 -17.71
CA ASP A 222 21.11 13.06 -16.31
C ASP A 222 21.62 11.90 -15.42
N ASP A 223 21.17 10.67 -15.69
CA ASP A 223 21.63 9.46 -14.99
C ASP A 223 23.09 9.16 -15.33
N ALA A 224 23.52 9.39 -16.58
CA ALA A 224 24.90 9.20 -17.00
C ALA A 224 25.87 10.19 -16.32
N GLU A 225 25.48 11.46 -16.17
CA GLU A 225 26.26 12.46 -15.43
C GLU A 225 26.38 12.09 -13.94
N GLN A 226 25.27 11.66 -13.33
CA GLN A 226 25.23 11.25 -11.94
C GLN A 226 26.12 10.02 -11.65
N ILE A 227 26.17 9.05 -12.57
CA ILE A 227 27.07 7.89 -12.48
C ILE A 227 28.53 8.31 -12.54
N ILE A 228 28.88 9.24 -13.43
CA ILE A 228 30.25 9.73 -13.55
C ILE A 228 30.68 10.43 -12.26
N ASP A 229 29.80 11.21 -11.65
CA ASP A 229 30.09 11.88 -10.39
C ASP A 229 30.20 10.90 -9.21
N ASP A 230 29.34 9.88 -9.17
CA ASP A 230 29.41 8.79 -8.18
C ASP A 230 30.74 8.01 -8.29
N LEU A 231 31.19 7.70 -9.51
CA LEU A 231 32.48 7.03 -9.76
C LEU A 231 33.68 7.93 -9.40
N ARG A 232 33.60 9.23 -9.68
CA ARG A 232 34.64 10.20 -9.30
C ARG A 232 34.79 10.29 -7.78
N LYS A 233 33.67 10.37 -7.05
CA LYS A 233 33.68 10.34 -5.58
C LYS A 233 34.36 9.06 -5.06
N PHE A 234 34.05 7.91 -5.65
CA PHE A 234 34.64 6.64 -5.27
C PHE A 234 36.17 6.62 -5.46
N ILE A 235 36.65 7.08 -6.62
CA ILE A 235 38.09 7.11 -6.93
C ILE A 235 38.84 8.06 -5.99
N LEU A 236 38.29 9.24 -5.70
CA LEU A 236 38.88 10.20 -4.76
C LEU A 236 39.02 9.60 -3.37
N ILE A 237 37.95 9.00 -2.84
CA ILE A 237 37.96 8.38 -1.50
C ILE A 237 38.92 7.19 -1.45
N ALA A 238 38.95 6.35 -2.50
CA ALA A 238 39.86 5.21 -2.58
C ALA A 238 41.33 5.68 -2.60
N ARG A 239 41.66 6.71 -3.38
CA ARG A 239 43.00 7.30 -3.44
C ARG A 239 43.44 7.87 -2.10
N ASP A 240 42.56 8.58 -1.41
CA ASP A 240 42.87 9.21 -0.14
C ASP A 240 43.08 8.15 0.96
N ARG A 241 42.30 7.06 0.94
CA ARG A 241 42.50 5.89 1.83
C ARG A 241 43.81 5.15 1.55
N VAL A 242 44.19 4.97 0.29
CA VAL A 242 45.49 4.35 -0.08
C VAL A 242 46.66 5.24 0.33
N SER A 243 46.52 6.56 0.19
CA SER A 243 47.55 7.54 0.57
C SER A 243 47.69 7.68 2.10
N ALA A 244 46.59 7.57 2.84
CA ALA A 244 46.59 7.57 4.31
C ALA A 244 47.30 6.32 4.88
N LYS A 245 47.01 5.13 4.33
CA LYS A 245 47.65 3.87 4.73
C LYS A 245 49.18 3.85 4.50
N GLN A 246 49.70 4.58 3.51
CA GLN A 246 51.15 4.74 3.31
C GLN A 246 51.80 5.68 4.33
N LYS A 247 51.12 6.76 4.76
CA LYS A 247 51.64 7.69 5.79
C LYS A 247 51.76 7.04 7.16
N GLU A 248 50.87 6.10 7.51
CA GLU A 248 50.94 5.35 8.78
C GLU A 248 52.07 4.32 8.80
N LYS A 249 52.35 3.62 7.69
CA LYS A 249 53.46 2.66 7.59
C LYS A 249 54.86 3.31 7.64
N GLY A 250 54.99 4.59 7.30
CA GLY A 250 56.29 5.31 7.32
C GLY A 250 56.88 5.55 8.72
N LYS A 251 56.14 5.30 9.80
CA LYS A 251 56.61 5.44 11.20
C LYS A 251 57.04 4.13 11.85
N ALA A 252 56.81 2.97 11.22
CA ALA A 252 57.29 1.68 11.70
C ALA A 252 58.62 1.34 11.01
N THR A 253 59.61 0.89 11.79
CA THR A 253 60.97 0.51 11.37
C THR A 253 60.95 -0.37 10.11
N VAL A 254 61.41 0.20 9.00
CA VAL A 254 61.37 -0.39 7.65
C VAL A 254 62.40 -1.52 7.53
N ASN A 255 61.94 -2.71 7.17
CA ASN A 255 62.80 -3.73 6.56
C ASN A 255 62.96 -3.39 5.06
N PRO A 256 64.18 -3.14 4.53
CA PRO A 256 64.39 -2.55 3.19
C PRO A 256 64.00 -3.44 2.00
N TYR A 257 63.59 -4.69 2.24
CA TYR A 257 63.33 -5.68 1.18
C TYR A 257 61.86 -6.08 1.01
N ALA A 258 60.95 -5.55 1.82
CA ALA A 258 59.51 -5.78 1.64
C ALA A 258 58.95 -4.74 0.69
N VAL A 259 59.16 -4.93 -0.62
CA VAL A 259 58.50 -4.13 -1.65
C VAL A 259 57.02 -4.49 -1.63
N ASP A 260 56.19 -3.61 -1.07
CA ASP A 260 54.72 -3.72 -1.07
C ASP A 260 54.21 -3.38 -2.48
N HIS A 261 54.49 -4.30 -3.41
CA HIS A 261 54.31 -4.11 -4.85
C HIS A 261 52.82 -3.91 -5.23
N ASP A 262 51.92 -4.34 -4.35
CA ASP A 262 50.47 -4.38 -4.55
C ASP A 262 49.82 -3.01 -4.25
N SER A 263 50.20 -2.34 -3.14
CA SER A 263 49.63 -1.04 -2.80
C SER A 263 50.10 0.09 -3.73
N ASP A 264 51.34 0.03 -4.19
CA ASP A 264 51.87 0.95 -5.20
C ASP A 264 51.25 0.72 -6.59
N GLN A 265 50.89 -0.54 -6.90
CA GLN A 265 50.18 -0.86 -8.14
C GLN A 265 48.76 -0.30 -8.11
N VAL A 266 48.00 -0.57 -7.05
CA VAL A 266 46.64 -0.02 -6.86
C VAL A 266 46.64 1.51 -6.92
N ARG A 267 47.66 2.17 -6.35
CA ARG A 267 47.77 3.64 -6.43
C ARG A 267 48.04 4.13 -7.84
N ARG A 268 48.88 3.44 -8.61
CA ARG A 268 49.14 3.76 -10.02
C ARG A 268 47.88 3.56 -10.86
N ASP A 269 47.16 2.47 -10.61
CA ASP A 269 45.92 2.14 -11.32
C ASP A 269 44.82 3.16 -11.01
N LEU A 270 44.64 3.56 -9.75
CA LEU A 270 43.70 4.61 -9.37
C LEU A 270 44.04 5.96 -10.02
N LYS A 271 45.32 6.33 -10.08
CA LYS A 271 45.77 7.55 -10.78
C LYS A 271 45.54 7.47 -12.28
N LEU A 272 45.71 6.29 -12.87
CA LEU A 272 45.46 6.07 -14.29
C LEU A 272 43.96 6.19 -14.59
N ILE A 273 43.09 5.60 -13.76
CA ILE A 273 41.63 5.68 -13.90
C ILE A 273 41.15 7.13 -13.70
N GLU A 274 41.66 7.82 -12.69
CA GLU A 274 41.39 9.25 -12.47
C GLU A 274 41.82 10.08 -13.70
N GLY A 275 43.04 9.85 -14.21
CA GLY A 275 43.55 10.51 -15.40
C GLY A 275 42.71 10.24 -16.65
N LEU A 276 42.23 9.02 -16.84
CA LEU A 276 41.36 8.65 -17.95
C LEU A 276 39.98 9.31 -17.85
N MET A 277 39.41 9.40 -16.64
CA MET A 277 38.12 10.05 -16.38
C MET A 277 38.17 11.59 -16.50
N LEU A 278 39.32 12.21 -16.18
CA LEU A 278 39.49 13.67 -16.23
C LEU A 278 40.03 14.17 -17.58
N SER A 279 40.79 13.34 -18.31
CA SER A 279 41.37 13.73 -19.62
C SER A 279 40.44 13.44 -20.79
N ALA A 280 39.36 12.69 -20.57
CA ALA A 280 38.34 12.47 -21.58
C ALA A 280 37.44 13.71 -21.68
N PRO A 281 37.38 14.40 -22.84
CA PRO A 281 36.46 15.54 -23.03
C PRO A 281 34.99 15.12 -22.94
N ILE A 282 34.70 13.85 -23.24
CA ILE A 282 33.37 13.22 -23.24
C ILE A 282 33.56 11.75 -22.86
N VAL A 283 32.79 11.24 -21.89
CA VAL A 283 32.69 9.80 -21.58
C VAL A 283 31.38 9.29 -22.17
N ALA A 284 31.45 8.61 -23.31
CA ALA A 284 30.27 8.06 -23.98
C ALA A 284 29.90 6.69 -23.40
N ILE A 285 28.74 6.59 -22.76
CA ILE A 285 28.17 5.33 -22.27
C ILE A 285 27.06 4.92 -23.24
N ASN A 286 27.22 3.79 -23.93
CA ASN A 286 26.22 3.19 -24.85
C ASN A 286 25.57 4.17 -25.86
N GLN A 287 26.36 5.01 -26.53
CA GLN A 287 25.81 5.78 -27.65
C GLN A 287 25.41 4.83 -28.81
N PRO A 288 24.20 4.93 -29.37
CA PRO A 288 23.87 4.26 -30.62
C PRO A 288 24.82 4.81 -31.70
N GLY A 289 25.57 3.91 -32.33
CA GLY A 289 26.58 4.27 -33.30
C GLY A 289 26.04 5.24 -34.33
N THR A 290 26.63 6.43 -34.38
CA THR A 290 26.53 7.26 -35.59
C THR A 290 27.29 6.49 -36.66
N VAL A 291 26.56 5.81 -37.54
CA VAL A 291 27.13 5.19 -38.73
C VAL A 291 27.76 6.32 -39.55
N LEU A 292 29.08 6.46 -39.48
CA LEU A 292 29.83 7.28 -40.42
C LEU A 292 29.65 6.64 -41.79
N HIS A 293 28.76 7.23 -42.60
CA HIS A 293 28.69 6.94 -44.02
C HIS A 293 29.98 7.51 -44.65
N VAL A 294 31.01 6.67 -44.73
CA VAL A 294 32.21 6.98 -45.50
C VAL A 294 31.80 6.90 -46.98
N HIS A 295 31.50 8.05 -47.56
CA HIS A 295 31.45 8.20 -49.02
C HIS A 295 32.89 8.15 -49.53
N TYR A 296 33.26 7.06 -50.19
CA TYR A 296 34.45 7.04 -51.04
C TYR A 296 34.10 7.69 -52.39
N PRO A 297 34.91 8.64 -52.89
CA PRO A 297 35.02 8.89 -54.33
C PRO A 297 35.75 7.74 -55.04
#